data_AF-A0A7J5EUI6-F1
#
_entry.id   AF-A0A7J5EUI6-F1
#
_cell.length_a   1.000
_cell.length_b   1.000
_cell.length_c   1.000
_cell.angle_alpha   90.00
_cell.angle_beta   90.00
_cell.angle_gamma   90.00
#
_symmetry.space_group_name_H-M   'P 1'
#
loop_
_entity.id
_entity.type
_entity.pdbx_description
1 polymer ?
#
loop_
_entity_poly.entity_id
_entity_poly.type
_entity_poly.pdbx_seq_one_letter_code
_entity_poly.pdbx_strand_id
1 'polypeptide(L)'
;EYPAFELLGRFMPQFVREYPELRGLLDGTATAADRHALMDRGFWLVIDAWTRDQLDCGDIETFGGFVTRVGAALSRMTAAHTGGGARIAAVTSGGPIGIALKLALGLDALATVNHWRLVRNASITELLWRSKKPDALSLLGFNHIDHLPAELHTFR
;
A
#
# COMPACT_ATOMS: atom_id res chain seq x y z
N GLU A 1 -6.29 3.05 -5.82
CA GLU A 1 -5.33 3.52 -4.80
C GLU A 1 -5.97 3.69 -3.43
N TYR A 2 -5.17 3.77 -2.37
CA TYR A 2 -5.61 4.21 -1.04
C TYR A 2 -5.65 5.76 -0.98
N PRO A 3 -6.42 6.37 -0.07
CA PRO A 3 -6.67 7.82 -0.07
C PRO A 3 -5.51 8.63 0.56
N ALA A 4 -4.31 8.50 -0.02
CA ALA A 4 -3.07 9.06 0.53
C ALA A 4 -3.13 10.58 0.71
N PHE A 5 -3.68 11.29 -0.28
CA PHE A 5 -3.72 12.75 -0.29
C PHE A 5 -4.73 13.29 0.71
N GLU A 6 -5.89 12.64 0.80
CA GLU A 6 -6.95 12.98 1.73
C GLU A 6 -6.50 12.74 3.18
N LEU A 7 -5.85 11.59 3.44
CA LEU A 7 -5.25 11.28 4.73
C LEU A 7 -4.21 12.32 5.12
N LEU A 8 -3.28 12.63 4.21
CA LEU A 8 -2.21 13.59 4.48
C LEU A 8 -2.77 14.99 4.73
N GLY A 9 -3.69 15.46 3.89
CA GLY A 9 -4.31 16.78 4.01
C GLY A 9 -5.09 16.94 5.31
N ARG A 10 -5.80 15.89 5.76
CA ARG A 10 -6.59 15.93 6.99
C ARG A 10 -5.74 15.79 8.25
N PHE A 11 -4.83 14.82 8.27
CA PHE A 11 -4.17 14.40 9.51
C PHE A 11 -2.76 14.96 9.70
N MET A 12 -2.05 15.38 8.65
CA MET A 12 -0.71 15.97 8.82
C MET A 12 -0.70 17.17 9.79
N PRO A 13 -1.65 18.14 9.72
CA PRO A 13 -1.66 19.25 10.68
C PRO A 13 -1.79 18.80 12.13
N GLN A 14 -2.56 17.74 12.39
CA GLN A 14 -2.68 17.15 13.73
C GLN A 14 -1.37 16.49 14.16
N PHE A 15 -0.78 15.66 13.30
CA PHE A 15 0.45 14.93 13.60
C PHE A 15 1.63 15.88 13.84
N VAL A 16 1.74 16.96 13.07
CA VAL A 16 2.78 17.98 13.29
C VAL A 16 2.67 18.64 14.68
N ARG A 17 1.46 18.76 15.25
CA ARG A 17 1.28 19.27 16.62
C ARG A 17 1.61 18.22 17.69
N GLU A 18 1.27 16.96 17.43
CA GLU A 18 1.39 15.86 18.39
C GLU A 18 2.80 15.27 18.47
N TYR A 19 3.55 15.23 17.37
CA TYR A 19 4.86 14.60 17.26
C TYR A 19 5.97 15.66 17.29
N PRO A 20 6.75 15.76 18.39
CA PRO A 20 7.80 16.78 18.50
C PRO A 20 8.85 16.71 17.39
N GLU A 21 9.12 15.51 16.85
CA GLU A 21 10.08 15.34 15.75
C GLU A 21 9.64 16.03 14.45
N LEU A 22 8.34 16.29 14.26
CA LEU A 22 7.80 16.93 13.06
C LEU A 22 7.79 18.46 13.14
N ARG A 23 8.18 19.07 14.27
CA ARG A 23 8.11 20.53 14.48
C ARG A 23 8.96 21.33 13.48
N GLY A 24 10.02 20.72 12.93
CA GLY A 24 10.83 21.32 11.86
C GLY A 24 10.04 21.64 10.58
N LEU A 25 8.82 21.10 10.43
CA LEU A 25 7.89 21.48 9.36
C LEU A 25 7.21 22.84 9.60
N LEU A 26 7.17 23.33 10.84
CA LEU A 26 6.51 24.59 11.22
C LEU A 26 7.46 25.77 11.32
N ASP A 27 8.68 25.54 11.81
CA ASP A 27 9.59 26.62 12.22
C ASP A 27 10.33 27.29 11.05
N GLY A 28 10.22 26.75 9.83
CA GLY A 28 10.83 27.30 8.62
C GLY A 28 12.36 27.19 8.57
N THR A 29 12.98 26.57 9.57
CA THR A 29 14.46 26.50 9.70
C THR A 29 15.08 25.29 8.99
N ALA A 30 14.26 24.27 8.69
CA ALA A 30 14.69 23.06 8.00
C ALA A 30 15.30 23.36 6.61
N THR A 31 16.27 22.56 6.17
CA THR A 31 16.69 22.57 4.76
C THR A 31 15.63 21.92 3.87
N ALA A 32 15.80 21.97 2.55
CA ALA A 32 14.90 21.26 1.63
C ALA A 32 14.95 19.73 1.85
N ALA A 33 16.13 19.18 2.13
CA ALA A 33 16.32 17.76 2.42
C ALA A 33 15.64 17.38 3.74
N ASP A 34 15.80 18.19 4.79
CA ASP A 34 15.16 17.96 6.09
C ASP A 34 13.63 17.99 5.95
N ARG A 35 13.08 18.97 5.21
CA ARG A 35 11.64 19.02 4.94
C ARG A 35 11.12 17.76 4.25
N HIS A 36 11.86 17.24 3.26
CA HIS A 36 11.46 16.01 2.59
C HIS A 36 11.45 14.82 3.55
N ALA A 37 12.51 14.64 4.34
CA ALA A 37 12.60 13.57 5.33
C ALA A 37 11.50 13.67 6.40
N LEU A 38 11.20 14.87 6.89
CA LEU A 38 10.13 15.11 7.86
C LEU A 38 8.74 14.85 7.27
N MET A 39 8.50 15.22 6.00
CA MET A 39 7.24 14.91 5.32
C MET A 39 7.06 13.41 5.11
N ASP A 40 8.11 12.69 4.71
CA ASP A 40 8.07 11.23 4.58
C ASP A 40 7.79 10.58 5.94
N ARG A 41 8.47 11.05 7.00
CA ARG A 41 8.23 10.58 8.38
C ARG A 41 6.78 10.81 8.80
N GLY A 42 6.25 12.02 8.61
CA GLY A 42 4.88 12.36 8.98
C GLY A 42 3.84 11.58 8.15
N PHE A 43 4.08 11.41 6.85
CA PHE A 43 3.25 10.58 5.98
C PHE A 43 3.12 9.16 6.54
N TRP A 44 4.24 8.55 6.91
CA TRP A 44 4.23 7.19 7.42
C TRP A 44 3.62 7.04 8.80
N LEU A 45 3.72 8.06 9.66
CA LEU A 45 3.00 8.09 10.94
C LEU A 45 1.48 8.13 10.73
N VAL A 46 1.00 8.99 9.82
CA VAL A 46 -0.43 9.07 9.47
C VAL A 46 -0.93 7.73 8.93
N ILE A 47 -0.17 7.11 8.02
CA ILE A 47 -0.53 5.83 7.43
C ILE A 47 -0.54 4.70 8.48
N ASP A 48 0.43 4.66 9.39
CA ASP A 48 0.45 3.68 10.49
C ASP A 48 -0.82 3.80 11.36
N ALA A 49 -1.18 5.02 11.79
CA ALA A 49 -2.40 5.27 12.55
C ALA A 49 -3.67 4.90 11.78
N TRP A 50 -3.73 5.21 10.47
CA TRP A 50 -4.84 4.82 9.59
C TRP A 50 -5.00 3.30 9.53
N THR A 51 -3.91 2.56 9.39
CA THR A 51 -3.96 1.08 9.31
C THR A 51 -4.31 0.39 10.62
N ARG A 52 -4.17 1.10 11.75
CA ARG A 52 -4.58 0.65 13.09
C ARG A 52 -5.98 1.12 13.49
N ASP A 53 -6.71 1.77 12.58
CA ASP A 53 -8.05 2.31 12.84
C ASP A 53 -8.07 3.35 13.98
N GLN A 54 -6.98 4.13 14.09
CA GLN A 54 -6.80 5.14 15.15
C GLN A 54 -7.21 6.55 14.72
N LEU A 55 -7.72 6.70 13.51
CA LEU A 55 -8.10 7.99 12.92
C LEU A 55 -9.61 8.05 12.71
N ASP A 56 -10.24 9.15 13.13
CA ASP A 56 -11.62 9.45 12.75
C ASP A 56 -11.66 9.85 11.28
N CYS A 57 -11.85 8.85 10.41
CA CYS A 57 -11.76 9.02 8.98
C CYS A 57 -12.96 9.77 8.40
N GLY A 58 -14.11 9.83 9.09
CA GLY A 58 -15.33 10.42 8.55
C GLY A 58 -15.70 9.83 7.17
N ASP A 59 -15.61 10.66 6.14
CA ASP A 59 -15.84 10.33 4.73
C ASP A 59 -14.63 9.71 4.01
N ILE A 60 -13.43 9.73 4.60
CA ILE A 60 -12.24 9.08 4.05
C ILE A 60 -12.37 7.56 4.23
N GLU A 61 -11.99 6.81 3.20
CA GLU A 61 -11.98 5.35 3.27
C GLU A 61 -11.05 4.85 4.38
N THR A 62 -11.56 3.96 5.25
CA THR A 62 -10.77 3.31 6.30
C THR A 62 -9.86 2.23 5.72
N PHE A 63 -8.85 1.79 6.47
CA PHE A 63 -7.99 0.69 6.03
C PHE A 63 -8.79 -0.60 5.78
N GLY A 64 -9.78 -0.90 6.64
CA GLY A 64 -10.69 -2.03 6.44
C GLY A 64 -11.53 -1.89 5.16
N GLY A 65 -12.00 -0.68 4.84
CA GLY A 65 -12.66 -0.37 3.57
C GLY A 65 -11.76 -0.64 2.37
N PHE A 66 -10.51 -0.17 2.44
CA PHE A 66 -9.52 -0.38 1.39
C PHE A 66 -9.21 -1.88 1.18
N VAL A 67 -9.02 -2.64 2.26
CA VAL A 67 -8.83 -4.10 2.21
C VAL A 67 -10.01 -4.78 1.52
N THR A 68 -11.23 -4.42 1.92
CA THR A 68 -12.48 -4.97 1.37
C THR A 68 -12.59 -4.68 -0.12
N ARG A 69 -12.33 -3.43 -0.54
CA ARG A 69 -12.44 -3.01 -1.93
C ARG A 69 -11.43 -3.70 -2.85
N VAL A 70 -10.17 -3.84 -2.40
CA VAL A 70 -9.14 -4.56 -3.17
C VAL A 70 -9.43 -6.06 -3.23
N GLY A 71 -9.84 -6.67 -2.11
CA GLY A 71 -10.27 -8.07 -2.07
C GLY A 71 -11.41 -8.34 -3.05
N ALA A 72 -12.45 -7.49 -3.06
CA ALA A 72 -13.55 -7.60 -4.01
C ALA A 72 -13.10 -7.47 -5.48
N ALA A 73 -12.10 -6.64 -5.77
CA ALA A 73 -11.53 -6.55 -7.11
C ALA A 73 -10.81 -7.85 -7.52
N LEU A 74 -10.01 -8.43 -6.62
CA LEU A 74 -9.34 -9.71 -6.84
C LEU A 74 -10.34 -10.85 -7.08
N SER A 75 -11.37 -10.98 -6.23
CA SER A 75 -12.42 -11.99 -6.40
C SER A 75 -13.18 -11.82 -7.72
N ARG A 76 -13.50 -10.58 -8.15
CA ARG A 76 -14.14 -10.36 -9.46
C ARG A 76 -13.25 -10.82 -10.63
N MET A 77 -11.95 -10.53 -10.58
CA MET A 77 -11.01 -10.94 -11.62
C MET A 77 -10.91 -12.47 -11.72
N THR A 78 -10.78 -13.17 -10.59
CA THR A 78 -10.63 -14.63 -10.59
C THR A 78 -11.94 -15.36 -10.88
N ALA A 79 -13.08 -14.87 -10.38
CA ALA A 79 -14.40 -15.47 -10.60
C ALA A 79 -14.85 -15.44 -12.08
N ALA A 80 -14.36 -14.47 -12.86
CA ALA A 80 -14.60 -14.42 -14.30
C ALA A 80 -13.93 -15.58 -15.09
N HIS A 81 -13.06 -16.38 -14.45
CA HIS A 81 -12.22 -17.38 -15.10
C HIS A 81 -12.34 -18.77 -14.44
N THR A 82 -13.49 -19.42 -14.59
CA THR A 82 -13.81 -20.71 -13.96
C THR A 82 -13.19 -21.93 -14.66
N GLY A 83 -12.81 -21.81 -15.94
CA GLY A 83 -12.28 -22.91 -16.76
C GLY A 83 -10.84 -23.34 -16.44
N GLY A 84 -10.13 -22.62 -15.56
CA GLY A 84 -8.71 -22.87 -15.28
C GLY A 84 -7.77 -22.37 -16.37
N GLY A 85 -6.47 -22.34 -16.08
CA GLY A 85 -5.41 -21.95 -17.03
C GLY A 85 -5.38 -20.46 -17.44
N ALA A 86 -6.31 -19.63 -16.94
CA ALA A 86 -6.33 -18.21 -17.21
C ALA A 86 -5.11 -17.49 -16.59
N ARG A 87 -4.63 -16.46 -17.27
CA ARG A 87 -3.64 -15.50 -16.77
C ARG A 87 -4.23 -14.11 -16.82
N ILE A 88 -4.12 -13.37 -15.72
CA ILE A 88 -4.66 -12.02 -15.59
C ILE A 88 -3.48 -11.11 -15.26
N ALA A 89 -3.36 -10.00 -15.99
CA ALA A 89 -2.44 -8.92 -15.68
C ALA A 89 -3.22 -7.73 -15.14
N ALA A 90 -2.81 -7.22 -13.98
CA ALA A 90 -3.37 -6.01 -13.37
C ALA A 90 -2.25 -5.01 -13.10
N VAL A 91 -2.36 -3.81 -13.67
CA VAL A 91 -1.41 -2.71 -13.44
C VAL A 91 -1.93 -1.85 -12.28
N THR A 92 -1.14 -1.74 -11.22
CA THR A 92 -1.54 -1.06 -9.98
C THR A 92 -0.33 -0.56 -9.19
N SER A 93 -0.54 0.02 -8.01
CA SER A 93 0.54 0.49 -7.14
C SER A 93 0.87 -0.49 -6.01
N GLY A 94 1.90 -0.15 -5.22
CA GLY A 94 2.27 -0.89 -4.01
C GLY A 94 1.12 -1.10 -3.02
N GLY A 95 0.19 -0.15 -2.89
CA GLY A 95 -0.92 -0.25 -1.93
C GLY A 95 -1.79 -1.49 -2.16
N PRO A 96 -2.46 -1.60 -3.33
CA PRO A 96 -3.23 -2.80 -3.68
C PRO A 96 -2.39 -4.08 -3.77
N ILE A 97 -1.12 -4.01 -4.21
CA ILE A 97 -0.20 -5.16 -4.18
C ILE A 97 0.00 -5.66 -2.74
N GLY A 98 0.23 -4.75 -1.79
CA GLY A 98 0.34 -5.06 -0.37
C GLY A 98 -0.92 -5.72 0.18
N ILE A 99 -2.11 -5.25 -0.19
CA ILE A 99 -3.35 -5.92 0.21
C ILE A 99 -3.45 -7.33 -0.41
N ALA A 100 -3.00 -7.51 -1.65
CA ALA A 100 -2.99 -8.85 -2.24
C ALA A 100 -2.05 -9.79 -1.47
N LEU A 101 -0.89 -9.32 -1.00
CA LEU A 101 -0.02 -10.06 -0.09
C LEU A 101 -0.69 -10.34 1.25
N LYS A 102 -1.39 -9.35 1.82
CA LYS A 102 -2.16 -9.51 3.05
C LYS A 102 -3.16 -10.66 2.94
N LEU A 103 -3.90 -10.71 1.85
CA LEU A 103 -4.91 -11.74 1.61
C LEU A 103 -4.29 -13.12 1.32
N ALA A 104 -3.17 -13.15 0.60
CA ALA A 104 -2.49 -14.40 0.25
C ALA A 104 -1.71 -15.02 1.44
N LEU A 105 -1.15 -14.20 2.32
CA LEU A 105 -0.25 -14.63 3.40
C LEU A 105 -0.82 -14.44 4.81
N GLY A 106 -1.99 -13.82 4.96
CA GLY A 106 -2.59 -13.52 6.26
C GLY A 106 -1.83 -12.46 7.05
N LEU A 107 -1.19 -11.49 6.37
CA LEU A 107 -0.39 -10.45 7.05
C LEU A 107 -1.26 -9.58 7.96
N ASP A 108 -0.68 -9.10 9.06
CA ASP A 108 -1.27 -8.01 9.83
C ASP A 108 -1.10 -6.66 9.11
N ALA A 109 -1.64 -5.59 9.68
CA ALA A 109 -1.58 -4.25 9.09
C ALA A 109 -0.12 -3.75 8.92
N LEU A 110 0.71 -3.90 9.95
CA LEU A 110 2.10 -3.43 9.93
C LEU A 110 2.94 -4.17 8.89
N ALA A 111 2.84 -5.50 8.84
CA ALA A 111 3.50 -6.31 7.84
C ALA A 111 3.02 -5.96 6.42
N THR A 112 1.72 -5.70 6.24
CA THR A 112 1.17 -5.23 4.96
C THR A 112 1.83 -3.91 4.53
N VAL A 113 1.92 -2.95 5.44
CA VAL A 113 2.55 -1.64 5.22
C VAL A 113 4.07 -1.73 5.04
N ASN A 114 4.74 -2.72 5.62
CA ASN A 114 6.17 -2.89 5.38
C ASN A 114 6.43 -3.44 3.97
N HIS A 115 5.59 -4.35 3.48
CA HIS A 115 5.80 -4.92 2.15
C HIS A 115 5.37 -3.98 1.02
N TRP A 116 4.27 -3.23 1.18
CA TRP A 116 3.81 -2.31 0.13
C TRP A 116 4.82 -1.19 -0.21
N ARG A 117 5.78 -0.93 0.69
CA ARG A 117 6.78 0.14 0.68
C ARG A 117 7.97 -0.27 -0.17
N LEU A 118 8.22 -1.57 -0.19
CA LEU A 118 9.31 -2.19 -0.91
C LEU A 118 8.95 -2.45 -2.37
N VAL A 119 7.67 -2.28 -2.74
CA VAL A 119 7.23 -2.47 -4.12
C VAL A 119 7.94 -1.46 -5.02
N ARG A 120 8.73 -1.99 -5.94
CA ARG A 120 9.49 -1.20 -6.92
C ARG A 120 8.63 -0.84 -8.10
N ASN A 121 8.99 0.25 -8.77
CA ASN A 121 8.33 0.66 -10.01
C ASN A 121 8.49 -0.42 -11.07
N ALA A 122 7.41 -0.69 -11.81
CA ALA A 122 7.34 -1.72 -12.84
C ALA A 122 7.72 -3.14 -12.36
N SER A 123 7.67 -3.40 -11.05
CA SER A 123 7.88 -4.77 -10.54
C SER A 123 6.69 -5.69 -10.85
N ILE A 124 6.98 -6.98 -10.97
CA ILE A 124 5.96 -8.03 -11.18
C ILE A 124 5.76 -8.80 -9.87
N THR A 125 4.50 -8.96 -9.48
CA THR A 125 4.09 -9.82 -8.36
C THR A 125 3.11 -10.87 -8.89
N GLU A 126 3.38 -12.13 -8.59
CA GLU A 126 2.66 -13.28 -9.14
C GLU A 126 1.88 -14.00 -8.04
N LEU A 127 0.58 -14.15 -8.28
CA LEU A 127 -0.36 -14.85 -7.41
C LEU A 127 -1.01 -16.00 -8.16
N LEU A 128 -1.18 -17.13 -7.48
CA LEU A 128 -1.95 -18.27 -7.97
C LEU A 128 -3.30 -18.32 -7.26
N TRP A 129 -4.36 -18.60 -8.01
CA TRP A 129 -5.66 -19.00 -7.46
C TRP A 129 -6.07 -20.35 -8.03
N ARG A 130 -7.01 -21.02 -7.36
CA ARG A 130 -7.58 -22.29 -7.84
C ARG A 130 -9.00 -22.06 -8.28
N SER A 131 -9.41 -22.62 -9.43
CA SER A 131 -10.78 -22.48 -9.95
C SER A 131 -11.86 -22.94 -8.97
N LYS A 132 -11.56 -23.91 -8.09
CA LYS A 132 -12.48 -24.42 -7.05
C LYS A 132 -12.46 -23.59 -5.75
N LYS A 133 -11.50 -22.68 -5.57
CA LYS A 133 -11.34 -21.80 -4.41
C LYS A 133 -10.75 -20.46 -4.89
N PRO A 134 -11.51 -19.65 -5.66
CA PRO A 134 -11.00 -18.44 -6.31
C PRO A 134 -10.57 -17.36 -5.31
N ASP A 135 -11.06 -17.43 -4.05
CA ASP A 135 -10.69 -16.52 -2.97
C ASP A 135 -9.41 -16.94 -2.23
N ALA A 136 -8.90 -18.15 -2.49
CA ALA A 136 -7.65 -18.63 -1.90
C ALA A 136 -6.48 -18.31 -2.83
N LEU A 137 -5.82 -17.19 -2.53
CA LEU A 137 -4.62 -16.73 -3.23
C LEU A 137 -3.36 -17.36 -2.61
N SER A 138 -2.36 -17.66 -3.43
CA SER A 138 -1.04 -18.09 -3.01
C SER A 138 0.02 -17.25 -3.71
N LEU A 139 1.01 -16.77 -2.97
CA LEU A 139 2.13 -16.02 -3.54
C LEU A 139 3.10 -16.97 -4.25
N LEU A 140 3.40 -16.69 -5.51
CA LEU A 140 4.44 -17.38 -6.27
C LEU A 140 5.74 -16.57 -6.33
N GLY A 141 5.62 -15.26 -6.49
CA GLY A 141 6.75 -14.36 -6.67
C GLY A 141 6.37 -12.94 -6.28
N PHE A 142 7.31 -12.19 -5.70
CA PHE A 142 7.07 -10.83 -5.23
C PHE A 142 8.16 -9.90 -5.72
N ASN A 143 7.74 -8.75 -6.27
CA ASN A 143 8.60 -7.62 -6.58
C ASN A 143 9.74 -7.94 -7.57
N HIS A 144 9.46 -8.79 -8.56
CA HIS A 144 10.41 -9.18 -9.61
C HIS A 144 10.72 -8.01 -10.54
N ILE A 145 12.00 -7.76 -10.74
CA ILE A 145 12.54 -6.68 -11.58
C ILE A 145 13.64 -7.19 -12.51
N ASP A 146 13.78 -8.51 -12.65
CA ASP A 146 14.83 -9.15 -13.47
C ASP A 146 14.76 -8.76 -14.96
N HIS A 147 13.59 -8.27 -15.40
CA HIS A 147 13.35 -7.75 -16.75
C HIS A 147 13.82 -6.30 -16.94
N LEU A 148 14.20 -5.60 -15.86
CA LEU A 148 14.63 -4.20 -15.89
C LEU A 148 16.16 -4.12 -15.75
N PRO A 149 16.81 -3.22 -16.51
CA PRO A 149 18.22 -2.91 -16.28
C PRO A 149 18.39 -2.15 -14.95
N ALA A 150 19.60 -2.19 -14.39
CA ALA A 150 19.89 -1.72 -13.03
C ALA A 150 19.52 -0.24 -12.80
N GLU A 151 19.71 0.61 -13.81
CA GLU A 151 19.36 2.03 -13.76
C GLU A 151 17.87 2.32 -13.59
N LEU A 152 16.99 1.34 -13.87
CA LEU A 152 15.54 1.46 -13.68
C LEU A 152 15.05 0.85 -12.37
N HIS A 153 15.95 0.33 -11.52
CA HIS A 153 15.61 -0.23 -10.21
C HIS A 153 15.27 0.88 -9.22
N THR A 154 14.07 1.44 -9.37
CA THR A 154 13.58 2.59 -8.61
C THR A 154 12.44 2.20 -7.67
N PHE A 155 12.34 2.92 -6.55
CA PHE A 155 11.18 2.87 -5.65
C PHE A 155 10.20 3.99 -6.00
N ARG A 156 8.99 3.88 -5.45
CA ARG A 156 8.02 4.98 -5.46
C ARG A 156 8.49 6.13 -4.57
#